data_AF-W6M3U1-F1
#
_entry.id   AF-W6M3U1-F1
#
_cell.length_a   1.000
_cell.length_b   1.000
_cell.length_c   1.000
_cell.angle_alpha   90.00
_cell.angle_beta   90.00
_cell.angle_gamma   90.00
#
_symmetry.space_group_name_H-M   'P 1'
#
loop_
_entity.id
_entity.type
_entity.pdbx_description
1 polymer ?
#
loop_
_entity_poly.entity_id
_entity_poly.type
_entity_poly.pdbx_seq_one_letter_code
_entity_poly.pdbx_strand_id
1 'polypeptide(L)' 'MQYIINSSGERVSVILPIAEYETLLSRSSEDETAYLLREPNRSVLLKRIENIRQGRNIVERELLLDEDRSYAVEILSD' A
#
# COMPACT_ATOMS: atom_id res chain seq x y z
N MET A 1 -15.83 20.02 13.32
CA MET A 1 -15.42 18.66 12.93
C MET A 1 -16.59 17.71 13.12
N GLN A 2 -16.93 16.96 12.08
CA GLN A 2 -18.02 15.98 12.10
C GLN A 2 -17.44 14.58 12.28
N TYR A 3 -18.13 13.72 13.01
CA TYR A 3 -17.65 12.37 13.34
C TYR A 3 -18.70 11.32 13.03
N ILE A 4 -18.25 10.12 12.70
CA ILE A 4 -19.10 8.91 12.73
C ILE A 4 -18.98 8.34 14.15
N ILE A 5 -20.13 8.15 14.80
CA ILE A 5 -20.24 7.65 16.17
C ILE A 5 -20.86 6.25 16.13
N ASN A 6 -20.27 5.30 16.87
CA ASN A 6 -20.79 3.94 16.96
C ASN A 6 -21.98 3.83 17.94
N SER A 7 -22.58 2.65 18.03
CA SER A 7 -23.71 2.38 18.94
C SER A 7 -23.40 2.57 20.43
N SER A 8 -22.11 2.56 20.80
CA SER A 8 -21.63 2.78 22.16
C SER A 8 -21.36 4.26 22.47
N GLY A 9 -21.59 5.17 21.51
CA GLY A 9 -21.32 6.60 21.66
C GLY A 9 -19.86 7.00 21.42
N GLU A 10 -19.02 6.09 20.94
CA GLU A 10 -17.60 6.34 20.67
C GLU A 10 -17.40 6.89 19.25
N ARG A 11 -16.48 7.84 19.11
CA ARG A 11 -16.10 8.40 17.80
C ARG A 11 -15.17 7.42 17.11
N VAL A 12 -15.63 6.80 16.03
CA VAL A 12 -14.86 5.78 15.29
C VAL A 12 -14.24 6.33 14.00
N SER A 13 -14.73 7.46 13.48
CA SER A 13 -14.15 8.11 12.30
C SER A 13 -14.44 9.60 12.29
N VAL A 14 -13.65 10.36 11.52
CA VAL A 14 -13.83 11.80 11.29
C VAL A 14 -14.18 12.05 9.82
N ILE A 15 -15.11 12.97 9.58
CA ILE A 15 -15.45 13.45 8.24
C ILE A 15 -14.69 14.76 8.04
N LEU A 16 -13.83 14.77 7.02
CA LEU A 16 -12.98 15.90 6.66
C LEU A 16 -13.30 16.36 5.23
N PRO A 17 -13.27 17.67 4.95
CA PRO A 17 -13.17 18.17 3.59
C PRO A 17 -11.94 17.58 2.90
N ILE A 18 -12.07 17.28 1.60
CA ILE A 18 -10.98 16.63 0.84
C ILE A 18 -9.66 17.42 0.91
N ALA A 19 -9.73 18.76 0.86
CA ALA A 19 -8.55 19.63 0.96
C ALA A 19 -7.81 19.51 2.31
N GLU A 20 -8.55 19.32 3.40
CA GLU A 20 -7.94 19.11 4.73
C GLU A 20 -7.30 17.72 4.84
N TYR A 21 -7.94 16.70 4.27
CA TYR A 21 -7.37 15.36 4.18
C TYR A 21 -6.06 15.36 3.38
N GLU A 22 -6.04 15.98 2.21
CA GLU A 22 -4.85 16.08 1.35
C GLU A 22 -3.71 16.83 2.05
N THR A 23 -4.02 17.91 2.78
CA THR A 23 -3.02 18.67 3.56
C THR A 23 -2.43 17.84 4.70
N LEU A 24 -3.22 16.99 5.34
CA LEU A 24 -2.73 16.08 6.38
C LEU A 24 -1.91 14.93 5.77
N LEU A 25 -2.34 14.42 4.63
CA LEU A 25 -1.64 13.36 3.89
C LEU A 25 -0.27 13.84 3.41
N SER A 26 -0.18 15.06 2.87
CA SER A 26 1.09 15.64 2.41
C SER A 26 2.10 15.92 3.54
N ARG A 27 1.63 15.97 4.79
CA ARG A 27 2.50 16.09 5.98
C ARG A 27 2.91 14.73 6.55
N SER A 28 2.20 13.66 6.19
CA SER A 28 2.52 12.28 6.63
C SER A 28 3.68 11.66 5.85
N SER A 29 4.07 12.25 4.72
CA SER A 29 5.15 11.77 3.84
C SER A 29 6.55 12.18 4.28
N GLU A 30 6.73 12.90 5.39
CA GLU A 30 8.07 13.32 5.84
C GLU A 30 8.97 12.15 6.30
N ASP A 31 8.43 10.94 6.43
CA ASP A 31 9.23 9.74 6.67
C ASP A 31 8.88 8.62 5.67
N GLU A 32 9.24 8.84 4.41
CA GLU A 32 9.15 7.84 3.33
C GLU A 32 9.80 6.51 3.72
N THR A 33 10.82 6.55 4.60
CA THR A 33 11.46 5.33 5.12
C THR A 33 10.54 4.57 6.08
N ALA A 34 9.81 5.26 6.95
CA ALA A 34 8.81 4.64 7.81
C ALA A 34 7.65 4.03 7.00
N TYR A 35 7.23 4.68 5.90
CA TYR A 35 6.22 4.13 4.99
C TYR A 35 6.70 2.84 4.31
N LEU A 36 7.91 2.84 3.75
CA LEU A 36 8.50 1.66 3.09
C LEU A 36 8.81 0.51 4.07
N LEU A 37 9.07 0.83 5.34
CA LEU A 37 9.31 -0.14 6.41
C LEU A 37 8.04 -0.58 7.13
N ARG A 38 6.85 -0.20 6.65
CA ARG A 38 5.58 -0.76 7.13
C ARG A 38 5.31 -2.10 6.44
N GLU A 39 4.73 -3.06 7.16
CA GLU A 39 4.27 -4.31 6.53
C GLU A 39 3.11 -4.03 5.57
N PRO A 40 3.05 -4.72 4.42
CA PRO A 40 3.84 -5.92 4.05
C PRO A 40 5.20 -5.65 3.39
N ASN A 41 5.55 -4.38 3.15
CA ASN A 41 6.71 -3.99 2.34
C ASN A 41 8.05 -4.25 3.04
N ARG A 42 8.07 -4.13 4.36
CA ARG A 42 9.27 -4.24 5.20
C ARG A 42 10.04 -5.54 4.99
N SER A 43 9.35 -6.68 5.07
CA SER A 43 9.98 -8.00 4.97
C SER A 43 10.61 -8.25 3.59
N VAL A 44 9.93 -7.82 2.52
CA VAL A 44 10.39 -7.91 1.14
C VAL A 44 11.62 -7.02 0.92
N LEU A 45 11.56 -5.76 1.39
CA LEU A 45 12.63 -4.78 1.22
C LEU A 45 13.91 -5.22 1.96
N LEU A 46 13.79 -5.67 3.21
CA LEU A 46 14.93 -6.16 4.00
C LEU A 46 15.59 -7.39 3.36
N LYS A 47 14.80 -8.34 2.86
CA LYS A 47 15.31 -9.51 2.15
C LYS A 47 16.05 -9.11 0.87
N ARG A 48 15.56 -8.10 0.15
CA ARG A 48 16.18 -7.60 -1.08
C ARG A 48 17.49 -6.88 -0.80
N ILE A 49 17.54 -6.03 0.22
CA ILE A 49 18.77 -5.38 0.68
C ILE A 49 19.83 -6.42 1.03
N GLU A 50 19.45 -7.48 1.74
CA GLU A 50 20.40 -8.54 2.10
C GLU A 50 20.90 -9.34 0.88
N ASN A 51 20.04 -9.59 -0.11
CA ASN A 51 20.45 -10.20 -1.36
C ASN A 51 21.46 -9.34 -2.14
N ILE A 52 21.23 -8.03 -2.21
CA ILE A 52 22.18 -7.09 -2.84
C ILE A 52 23.52 -7.09 -2.11
N ARG A 53 23.51 -7.03 -0.77
CA ARG A 53 24.73 -7.09 0.06
C ARG A 53 25.54 -8.36 -0.17
N GLN A 54 24.87 -9.48 -0.44
CA GLN A 54 25.50 -10.77 -0.70
C GLN A 54 25.81 -10.98 -2.20
N GLY A 55 25.71 -9.96 -3.05
CA GLY A 55 26.01 -10.03 -4.48
C GLY A 55 25.00 -10.86 -5.29
N ARG A 56 23.87 -11.25 -4.70
CA ARG A 56 22.78 -11.97 -5.36
C ARG A 56 21.84 -10.98 -6.01
N ASN A 57 22.29 -10.37 -7.10
CA ASN A 57 21.46 -9.45 -7.86
C ASN A 57 20.50 -10.24 -8.75
N ILE A 58 19.21 -10.07 -8.52
CA ILE A 58 18.16 -10.67 -9.34
C ILE A 58 17.98 -9.79 -10.56
N VAL A 59 18.18 -10.38 -11.73
CA VAL A 59 17.93 -9.81 -13.07
C VAL A 59 16.55 -9.16 -13.11
N GLU A 60 16.40 -8.03 -13.81
CA GLU A 60 15.18 -7.18 -13.93
C GLU A 60 13.84 -7.91 -14.17
N ARG A 61 13.86 -9.20 -14.51
CA ARG A 61 12.70 -9.98 -14.95
C ARG A 61 11.71 -10.40 -13.86
N GLU A 62 11.96 -10.10 -12.58
CA GLU A 62 11.05 -10.41 -11.46
C GLU A 62 10.37 -9.17 -10.85
N LEU A 63 10.52 -7.97 -11.46
CA LEU A 63 9.90 -6.74 -10.96
C LEU A 63 8.48 -6.47 -11.48
N LEU A 64 7.98 -7.30 -12.39
CA LEU A 64 6.58 -7.28 -12.80
C LEU A 64 5.91 -8.49 -12.15
N LEU A 65 5.16 -8.25 -11.07
CA LEU A 65 4.08 -9.15 -10.71
C LEU A 65 3.13 -9.12 -11.91
N ASP A 66 3.01 -10.24 -12.63
CA ASP A 66 1.91 -10.47 -13.57
C ASP A 66 0.59 -10.58 -12.77
N GLU A 67 0.16 -9.48 -12.15
CA GLU A 67 -1.21 -9.32 -11.65
C GLU A 67 -2.07 -8.71 -12.75
N ASP A 68 -2.19 -9.44 -13.86
CA ASP A 68 -3.27 -9.27 -14.84
C ASP A 68 -3.95 -10.62 -15.05
N ARG A 69 -4.43 -11.23 -13.96
CA ARG A 69 -5.33 -12.40 -14.01
C ARG A 69 -6.44 -12.34 -12.97
N SER A 70 -7.36 -11.42 -13.20
CA SER A 70 -8.80 -11.59 -12.94
C SER A 70 -9.48 -10.56 -13.85
N TYR A 71 -10.35 -10.88 -14.80
CA TYR A 71 -11.65 -11.53 -14.63
C TYR A 71 -12.02 -12.37 -15.87
N ALA A 72 -12.81 -13.40 -15.63
CA ALA A 72 -13.41 -14.26 -16.65
C ALA A 72 -14.23 -13.47 -17.69
N VAL A 73 -14.13 -13.87 -18.96
CA VAL A 73 -15.29 -13.97 -19.84
C VAL A 73 -15.17 -15.30 -20.57
N GLU A 74 -15.99 -16.26 -20.16
CA GLU A 74 -16.40 -17.36 -21.03
C GLU A 74 -17.00 -16.73 -22.29
N ILE A 75 -16.30 -16.83 -23.42
CA ILE A 75 -16.97 -16.74 -24.72
C ILE A 75 -16.91 -18.15 -25.30
N LEU A 76 -17.98 -18.89 -25.04
CA LEU A 76 -18.43 -19.95 -25.93
C LEU A 76 -18.57 -19.35 -27.33
N SER A 77 -17.90 -19.92 -28.33
CA SER A 77 -18.27 -19.77 -29.74
C SER A 77 -17.72 -20.95 -30.55
N ASP A 78 -18.67 -21.82 -30.93
CA ASP A 78 -18.73 -22.90 -31.94
C ASP A 78 -17.66 -24.01 -32.00
#